data_AF-A0A498SL78-F1
#
_entry.id   AF-A0A498SL78-F1
#
_cell.length_a   1.000
_cell.length_b   1.000
_cell.length_c   1.000
_cell.angle_alpha   90.00
_cell.angle_beta   90.00
_cell.angle_gamma   90.00
#
_symmetry.space_group_name_H-M   'P 1'
#
loop_
_entity.id
_entity.type
_entity.pdbx_description
1 polymer ?
#
loop_
_entity_poly.entity_id
_entity_poly.type
_entity_poly.pdbx_seq_one_letter_code
_entity_poly.pdbx_strand_id
1 'polypeptide(L)'
;LLRTVIDRAIKIPDIASTAAMAVLKKLGINGGTSTGANFIAALHLAATHCKDSLFNNQRLVIATILGDTGDYYKSSYYNRSWINENFNSHGGLTAYDCWIKEIEEAFKFGYDPLISGHERCDQANTDLIDFRSRRTTCFL
;
A
#
# COMPACT_ATOMS: atom_id res chain seq x y z
N LEU A 1 6.37 -13.11 -19.90
CA LEU A 1 5.03 -13.36 -19.32
C LEU A 1 4.00 -13.30 -20.45
N LEU A 2 3.22 -14.36 -20.64
CA LEU A 2 2.05 -14.31 -21.52
C LEU A 2 1.05 -13.33 -20.90
N ARG A 3 0.70 -12.25 -21.60
CA ARG A 3 -0.26 -11.25 -21.10
C ARG A 3 -1.66 -11.83 -20.83
N THR A 4 -1.92 -13.03 -21.35
CA THR A 4 -3.21 -13.73 -21.24
C THR A 4 -3.50 -14.33 -19.86
N VAL A 5 -2.55 -14.31 -18.91
CA VAL A 5 -2.76 -14.82 -17.54
C VAL A 5 -2.76 -13.73 -16.46
N ILE A 6 -2.65 -12.45 -16.85
CA ILE A 6 -2.64 -11.31 -15.93
C ILE A 6 -3.74 -10.34 -16.35
N ASP A 7 -4.81 -10.27 -15.57
CA ASP A 7 -5.93 -9.36 -15.84
C ASP A 7 -5.61 -7.90 -15.47
N ARG A 8 -4.82 -7.70 -14.41
CA ARG A 8 -4.51 -6.38 -13.88
C ARG A 8 -3.12 -6.32 -13.26
N ALA A 9 -2.43 -5.20 -13.47
CA ALA A 9 -1.24 -4.82 -12.72
C ALA A 9 -1.57 -3.61 -11.83
N ILE A 10 -1.21 -3.68 -10.55
CA ILE A 10 -1.41 -2.62 -9.57
C ILE A 10 -0.02 -2.18 -9.08
N LYS A 11 0.26 -0.88 -9.14
CA LYS A 11 1.51 -0.32 -8.63
C LYS A 11 1.30 0.09 -7.17
N ILE A 12 2.16 -0.39 -6.29
CA ILE A 12 2.13 -0.07 -4.85
C ILE A 12 3.40 0.73 -4.52
N PRO A 13 3.32 1.82 -3.74
CA PRO A 13 4.50 2.52 -3.25
C PRO A 13 5.34 1.62 -2.34
N ASP A 14 6.66 1.72 -2.45
CA ASP A 14 7.57 0.93 -1.61
C ASP A 14 7.38 1.24 -0.12
N ILE A 15 7.25 2.53 0.23
CA ILE A 15 7.02 2.97 1.62
C ILE A 15 5.70 2.43 2.20
N ALA A 16 4.66 2.36 1.37
CA ALA A 16 3.37 1.78 1.74
C ALA A 16 3.50 0.27 1.96
N SER A 17 4.22 -0.43 1.07
CA SER A 17 4.48 -1.86 1.18
C SER A 17 5.26 -2.21 2.45
N THR A 18 6.26 -1.41 2.80
CA THR A 18 7.02 -1.54 4.06
C THR A 18 6.14 -1.25 5.27
N ALA A 19 5.28 -0.22 5.22
CA ALA A 19 4.33 0.06 6.29
C ALA A 19 3.33 -1.08 6.48
N ALA A 20 2.79 -1.64 5.40
CA ALA A 20 1.92 -2.81 5.43
C ALA A 20 2.57 -4.03 6.07
N MET A 21 3.85 -4.27 5.79
CA MET A 21 4.63 -5.32 6.46
C MET A 21 4.63 -5.14 8.00
N ALA A 22 4.80 -3.91 8.49
CA ALA A 22 4.73 -3.63 9.92
C ALA A 22 3.32 -3.85 10.50
N VAL A 23 2.25 -3.48 9.77
CA VAL A 23 0.86 -3.74 10.17
C VAL A 23 0.59 -5.24 10.24
N LEU A 24 0.98 -6.01 9.22
CA LEU A 24 0.85 -7.46 9.19
C LEU A 24 1.56 -8.13 10.38
N LYS A 25 2.75 -7.65 10.76
CA LYS A 25 3.47 -8.14 11.93
C LYS A 25 2.66 -7.97 13.22
N LYS A 26 1.97 -6.83 13.40
CA LYS A 26 1.07 -6.60 14.54
C LYS A 26 -0.14 -7.54 14.54
N LEU A 27 -0.58 -7.95 13.35
CA LEU A 27 -1.65 -8.95 13.16
C LEU A 27 -1.15 -10.40 13.31
N GLY A 28 0.13 -10.62 13.65
CA GLY A 28 0.72 -11.94 13.84
C GLY A 28 1.24 -12.61 12.56
N ILE A 29 1.25 -11.91 11.42
CA ILE A 29 1.73 -12.42 10.14
C ILE A 29 3.18 -11.97 9.92
N ASN A 30 4.11 -12.93 9.85
CA ASN A 30 5.53 -12.65 9.69
C ASN A 30 5.99 -12.72 8.22
N GLY A 31 5.53 -11.77 7.39
CA GLY A 31 5.93 -11.68 5.97
C GLY A 31 6.93 -10.56 5.69
N GLY A 32 7.67 -10.67 4.59
CA GLY A 32 8.49 -9.59 4.03
C GLY A 32 7.67 -8.50 3.31
N THR A 33 8.34 -7.52 2.71
CA THR A 33 7.70 -6.34 2.09
C THR A 33 6.81 -6.68 0.89
N SER A 34 7.14 -7.74 0.14
CA SER A 34 6.28 -8.24 -0.96
C SER A 34 4.92 -8.70 -0.46
N THR A 35 4.87 -9.29 0.74
CA THR A 35 3.62 -9.63 1.43
C THR A 35 2.83 -8.37 1.78
N GLY A 36 3.51 -7.30 2.21
CA GLY A 36 2.88 -6.00 2.44
C GLY A 36 2.26 -5.40 1.18
N ALA A 37 2.97 -5.46 0.05
CA ALA A 37 2.43 -5.02 -1.25
C ALA A 37 1.19 -5.83 -1.67
N ASN A 38 1.25 -7.15 -1.50
CA ASN A 38 0.14 -8.07 -1.74
C ASN A 38 -1.07 -7.76 -0.85
N PHE A 39 -0.84 -7.39 0.41
CA PHE A 39 -1.89 -7.02 1.34
C PHE A 39 -2.59 -5.71 0.93
N ILE A 40 -1.85 -4.67 0.58
CA ILE A 40 -2.44 -3.41 0.07
C ILE A 40 -3.26 -3.68 -1.20
N ALA A 41 -2.73 -4.48 -2.13
CA ALA A 41 -3.45 -4.84 -3.34
C ALA A 41 -4.78 -5.57 -3.03
N ALA A 42 -4.78 -6.49 -2.05
CA ALA A 42 -5.99 -7.15 -1.60
C ALA A 42 -7.02 -6.18 -1.02
N LEU A 43 -6.59 -5.23 -0.17
CA LEU A 43 -7.48 -4.20 0.38
C LEU A 43 -8.05 -3.29 -0.71
N HIS A 44 -7.23 -2.88 -1.67
CA HIS A 44 -7.65 -2.09 -2.83
C HIS A 44 -8.73 -2.81 -3.65
N LEU A 45 -8.52 -4.09 -3.94
CA LEU A 45 -9.49 -4.91 -4.68
C LEU A 45 -10.79 -5.11 -3.90
N ALA A 46 -10.71 -5.40 -2.60
CA ALA A 46 -11.89 -5.54 -1.75
C ALA A 46 -12.71 -4.26 -1.68
N ALA A 47 -12.06 -3.11 -1.48
CA ALA A 47 -12.73 -1.81 -1.43
C ALA A 47 -13.35 -1.42 -2.78
N THR A 48 -12.72 -1.78 -3.90
CA THR A 48 -13.27 -1.56 -5.25
C THR A 48 -14.51 -2.43 -5.49
N HIS A 49 -14.47 -3.72 -5.12
CA HIS A 49 -15.61 -4.64 -5.23
C HIS A 49 -16.82 -4.16 -4.43
N CYS A 50 -16.61 -3.65 -3.21
CA CYS A 50 -17.69 -3.10 -2.38
C CYS A 50 -18.36 -1.85 -2.98
N LYS A 51 -17.65 -1.09 -3.81
CA LYS A 51 -18.18 0.13 -4.45
C LYS A 51 -18.89 -0.14 -5.77
N ASP A 52 -18.56 -1.23 -6.43
CA ASP A 52 -19.12 -1.57 -7.74
C ASP A 52 -20.52 -2.20 -7.58
N SER A 53 -21.52 -1.46 -8.05
CA SER A 53 -22.95 -1.81 -7.95
C SER A 53 -23.29 -3.09 -8.68
N LEU A 54 -22.45 -3.55 -9.61
CA LEU A 54 -22.65 -4.80 -10.34
C LEU A 54 -22.55 -6.04 -9.45
N PHE A 55 -21.83 -5.95 -8.32
CA PHE A 55 -21.57 -7.10 -7.47
C PHE A 55 -22.62 -7.34 -6.39
N ASN A 56 -23.69 -6.53 -6.26
CA ASN A 56 -24.86 -6.81 -5.41
C ASN A 56 -24.55 -7.39 -4.01
N ASN A 57 -23.54 -6.86 -3.31
CA ASN A 57 -23.07 -7.39 -2.02
C ASN A 57 -22.67 -8.88 -2.02
N GLN A 58 -22.25 -9.41 -3.16
CA GLN A 58 -21.73 -10.77 -3.26
C GLN A 58 -20.43 -10.90 -2.47
N ARG A 59 -20.28 -12.03 -1.79
CA ARG A 59 -19.08 -12.37 -1.02
C ARG A 59 -17.87 -12.48 -1.96
N LEU A 60 -16.86 -11.66 -1.71
CA LEU A 60 -15.55 -11.77 -2.34
C LEU A 60 -14.60 -12.59 -1.46
N VAL A 61 -13.81 -13.47 -2.08
CA VAL A 61 -12.68 -14.15 -1.44
C VAL A 61 -11.42 -13.81 -2.23
N ILE A 62 -10.43 -13.22 -1.55
CA ILE A 62 -9.13 -12.89 -2.14
C ILE A 62 -8.10 -13.86 -1.56
N ALA A 63 -7.43 -14.62 -2.42
CA ALA A 63 -6.27 -15.39 -2.06
C ALA A 63 -5.01 -14.63 -2.45
N THR A 64 -3.99 -14.67 -1.61
CA THR A 64 -2.70 -14.03 -1.88
C THR A 64 -1.55 -14.86 -1.33
N ILE A 65 -0.34 -14.56 -1.76
CA ILE A 65 0.87 -15.32 -1.42
C ILE A 65 1.69 -14.53 -0.38
N LEU A 66 2.14 -15.24 0.65
CA LEU A 66 3.21 -14.75 1.53
C LEU A 66 4.54 -15.14 0.87
N GLY A 67 5.38 -14.15 0.55
CA GLY A 67 6.62 -14.38 -0.19
C GLY A 67 7.68 -15.07 0.67
N ASP A 68 8.35 -14.28 1.50
CA ASP A 68 9.37 -14.73 2.45
C ASP A 68 9.07 -14.24 3.87
N THR A 69 9.86 -14.71 4.82
CA THR A 69 9.75 -14.28 6.22
C THR A 69 10.20 -12.84 6.40
N GLY A 70 9.51 -12.11 7.28
CA GLY A 70 9.95 -10.79 7.72
C GLY A 70 11.31 -10.79 8.43
N ASP A 71 11.77 -11.93 8.94
CA ASP A 71 13.00 -12.02 9.75
C ASP A 71 14.27 -11.56 9.00
N TYR A 72 14.28 -11.68 7.67
CA TYR A 72 15.41 -11.23 6.84
C TYR A 72 15.60 -9.70 6.84
N TYR A 73 14.59 -8.94 7.28
CA TYR A 73 14.56 -7.49 7.15
C TYR A 73 14.69 -6.75 8.49
N LYS A 74 15.17 -7.42 9.54
CA LYS A 74 15.37 -6.83 10.89
C LYS A 74 16.27 -5.60 10.88
N SER A 75 17.31 -5.60 10.04
CA SER A 75 18.25 -4.48 9.91
C SER A 75 17.78 -3.39 8.94
N SER A 76 16.74 -3.63 8.14
CA SER A 76 16.21 -2.72 7.12
C SER A 76 14.76 -2.31 7.38
N TYR A 77 13.78 -3.05 6.86
CA TYR A 77 12.35 -2.71 6.87
C TYR A 77 11.67 -2.78 8.24
N TYR A 78 12.35 -3.34 9.26
CA TYR A 78 11.94 -3.20 10.67
C TYR A 78 12.78 -2.19 11.45
N ASN A 79 13.80 -1.61 10.83
CA ASN A 79 14.67 -0.60 11.44
C ASN A 79 14.18 0.80 11.04
N ARG A 80 13.64 1.54 12.01
CA ARG A 80 13.12 2.89 11.78
C ARG A 80 14.18 3.89 11.33
N SER A 81 15.43 3.77 11.79
CA SER A 81 16.52 4.64 11.31
C SER A 81 16.81 4.36 9.84
N TRP A 82 16.89 3.09 9.46
CA TRP A 82 17.07 2.69 8.07
C TRP A 82 15.94 3.21 7.17
N ILE A 83 14.68 3.09 7.64
CA ILE A 83 13.51 3.63 6.91
C ILE A 83 13.64 5.13 6.74
N ASN A 84 13.96 5.88 7.81
CA ASN A 84 14.05 7.33 7.74
C ASN A 84 15.10 7.79 6.72
N GLU A 85 16.24 7.12 6.70
CA GLU A 85 17.36 7.41 5.80
C GLU A 85 17.02 7.05 4.35
N ASN A 86 16.53 5.82 4.10
CA ASN A 86 16.33 5.30 2.75
C ASN A 86 15.04 5.79 2.09
N PHE A 87 14.00 6.13 2.88
CA PHE A 87 12.76 6.72 2.38
C PHE A 87 12.68 8.23 2.59
N ASN A 88 13.80 8.92 2.90
CA ASN A 88 13.81 10.36 3.13
C ASN A 88 13.17 11.14 1.97
N SER A 89 13.54 10.80 0.73
CA SER A 89 12.99 11.40 -0.50
C SER A 89 11.50 11.14 -0.72
N HIS A 90 10.90 10.28 0.10
CA HIS A 90 9.49 9.91 0.09
C HIS A 90 8.80 10.31 1.42
N GLY A 91 9.36 11.26 2.17
CA GLY A 91 8.80 11.77 3.43
C GLY A 91 9.25 11.04 4.69
N GLY A 92 10.17 10.06 4.58
CA GLY A 92 10.82 9.39 5.71
C GLY A 92 9.82 8.78 6.70
N LEU A 93 10.12 8.88 8.00
CA LEU A 93 9.25 8.33 9.04
C LEU A 93 7.86 8.98 9.09
N THR A 94 7.73 10.26 8.71
CA THR A 94 6.44 10.96 8.70
C THR A 94 5.46 10.29 7.73
N ALA A 95 5.90 10.05 6.49
CA ALA A 95 5.08 9.37 5.50
C ALA A 95 4.87 7.90 5.87
N TYR A 96 5.91 7.22 6.37
CA TYR A 96 5.81 5.83 6.82
C TYR A 96 4.77 5.63 7.93
N ASP A 97 4.78 6.46 8.98
CA ASP A 97 3.83 6.37 10.09
C ASP A 97 2.41 6.75 9.65
N CYS A 98 2.26 7.69 8.70
CA CYS A 98 0.98 7.97 8.07
C CYS A 98 0.42 6.74 7.35
N TRP A 99 1.25 6.07 6.53
CA TRP A 99 0.86 4.86 5.82
C TRP A 99 0.49 3.72 6.78
N ILE A 100 1.20 3.54 7.90
CA ILE A 100 0.81 2.56 8.93
C ILE A 100 -0.62 2.85 9.42
N LYS A 101 -0.90 4.08 9.81
CA LYS A 101 -2.22 4.48 10.32
C LYS A 101 -3.31 4.26 9.27
N GLU A 102 -3.06 4.69 8.04
CA GLU A 102 -4.01 4.57 6.93
C GLU A 102 -4.37 3.11 6.64
N ILE A 103 -3.37 2.22 6.62
CA ILE A 103 -3.58 0.79 6.35
C ILE A 103 -4.35 0.13 7.50
N GLU A 104 -4.04 0.45 8.76
CA GLU A 104 -4.76 -0.07 9.93
C GLU A 104 -6.24 0.34 9.92
N GLU A 105 -6.51 1.61 9.62
CA GLU A 105 -7.88 2.12 9.51
C GLU A 105 -8.61 1.54 8.30
N ALA A 106 -7.96 1.44 7.14
CA ALA A 106 -8.55 0.83 5.94
C ALA A 106 -8.92 -0.63 6.17
N PHE A 107 -8.06 -1.41 6.82
CA PHE A 107 -8.34 -2.79 7.17
C PHE A 107 -9.53 -2.91 8.13
N LYS A 108 -9.67 -1.98 9.07
CA LYS A 108 -10.76 -1.96 10.04
C LYS A 108 -12.10 -1.52 9.45
N PHE A 109 -12.09 -0.50 8.60
CA PHE A 109 -13.31 0.17 8.11
C PHE A 109 -13.68 -0.20 6.68
N GLY A 110 -12.83 -0.93 5.96
CA GLY A 110 -13.12 -1.45 4.62
C GLY A 110 -13.06 -0.41 3.50
N TYR A 111 -12.28 0.67 3.67
CA TYR A 111 -12.00 1.62 2.58
C TYR A 111 -10.69 1.29 1.86
N ASP A 112 -10.43 1.97 0.74
CA ASP A 112 -9.28 1.72 -0.13
C ASP A 112 -8.03 2.47 0.35
N PRO A 113 -7.03 1.79 0.96
CA PRO A 113 -5.85 2.46 1.48
C PRO A 113 -4.91 2.99 0.39
N LEU A 114 -4.96 2.42 -0.82
CA LEU A 114 -4.05 2.81 -1.89
C LEU A 114 -4.43 4.21 -2.40
N ILE A 115 -5.73 4.46 -2.59
CA ILE A 115 -6.22 5.79 -3.00
C ILE A 115 -6.03 6.80 -1.88
N SER A 116 -6.55 6.50 -0.68
CA SER A 116 -6.55 7.47 0.40
C SER A 116 -5.16 7.73 1.00
N GLY A 117 -4.26 6.75 0.98
CA GLY A 117 -2.87 6.94 1.38
C GLY A 117 -2.08 7.83 0.40
N HIS A 118 -2.31 7.70 -0.91
CA HIS A 118 -1.76 8.65 -1.89
C HIS A 118 -2.26 10.09 -1.64
N GLU A 119 -3.51 10.26 -1.25
CA GLU A 119 -4.08 11.57 -0.96
C GLU A 119 -3.55 12.17 0.35
N ARG A 120 -3.32 11.36 1.39
CA ARG A 120 -3.00 11.85 2.75
C ARG A 120 -1.52 11.78 3.09
N CYS A 121 -0.83 10.71 2.70
CA CYS A 121 0.51 10.39 3.20
C CYS A 121 1.63 10.84 2.26
N ASP A 122 1.37 10.87 0.95
CA ASP A 122 2.38 11.29 -0.03
C ASP A 122 2.51 12.83 -0.11
N GLN A 123 1.55 13.56 0.46
CA GLN A 123 1.57 15.03 0.53
C GLN A 123 2.51 15.59 1.62
N ALA A 124 3.08 14.75 2.47
CA ALA A 124 4.08 15.17 3.46
C ALA A 124 5.40 15.66 2.82
N ASN A 125 5.51 15.62 1.49
CA ASN A 125 6.69 15.99 0.71
C ASN A 125 6.47 17.22 -0.20
N THR A 126 5.31 17.89 -0.07
CA THR A 126 4.89 18.94 -1.03
C THR A 126 5.68 20.25 -0.90
N ASP A 127 6.55 20.40 0.09
CA ASP A 127 7.44 21.58 0.19
C ASP A 127 8.71 21.46 -0.67
N LEU A 128 8.98 20.31 -1.33
CA LEU A 128 10.22 20.14 -2.11
C LEU A 128 10.07 19.62 -3.54
N ILE A 129 8.91 19.15 -3.99
CA ILE A 129 8.74 18.76 -5.41
C ILE A 129 7.33 19.09 -5.92
N ASP A 130 7.22 20.17 -6.69
CA ASP A 130 6.05 20.52 -7.50
C ASP A 130 5.82 19.48 -8.60
N PHE A 131 4.95 18.50 -8.33
CA PHE A 131 4.40 17.58 -9.33
C PHE A 131 3.04 18.04 -9.88
N ARG A 132 2.59 19.28 -9.66
CA ARG A 132 1.28 19.77 -10.15
C ARG A 132 1.23 20.10 -11.64
N SER A 133 2.25 19.78 -12.43
CA SER A 133 2.27 20.10 -13.87
C SER A 133 1.68 19.04 -14.82
N ARG A 134 1.25 17.85 -14.37
CA ARG A 134 0.61 16.86 -15.27
C ARG A 134 -0.82 16.51 -14.90
N ARG A 135 -1.69 17.52 -14.89
CA ARG A 135 -3.11 17.29 -15.21
C ARG A 135 -3.23 17.04 -16.71
N THR A 136 -3.22 15.77 -17.10
CA THR A 136 -3.71 15.38 -18.42
C THR A 136 -5.22 15.59 -18.41
N THR A 137 -5.64 16.69 -19.03
CA THR A 137 -7.02 16.88 -19.48
C THR A 137 -7.36 15.74 -20.44
N CYS A 138 -8.14 14.76 -19.96
CA CYS A 138 -8.93 13.93 -20.85
C CYS A 138 -10.28 14.65 -21.01
N PHE A 139 -10.46 15.29 -22.16
CA PHE A 139 -11.78 15.69 -22.64
C PHE A 139 -12.57 14.42 -22.98
N LEU A 140 -13.80 14.33 -22.46
CA LEU A 140 -14.90 13.64 -23.12
C LEU A 140 -15.73 14.70 -23.85
#